data_AF-A0A8W8NUY0-F1
#
_entry.id   AF-A0A8W8NUY0-F1
#
_cell.length_a   1.000
_cell.length_b   1.000
_cell.length_c   1.000
_cell.angle_alpha   90.00
_cell.angle_beta   90.00
_cell.angle_gamma   90.00
#
_symmetry.space_group_name_H-M   'P 1'
#
loop_
_entity.id
_entity.type
_entity.pdbx_description
1 polymer ?
#
loop_
_entity_poly.entity_id
_entity_poly.type
_entity_poly.pdbx_seq_one_letter_code
_entity_poly.pdbx_strand_id
1 'polypeptide(L)'
;GGNIAASWVAIRALGEDGYMKRAKELMDATDRLKEGVRQIEGLKILGTPHMTCFAIGAADPEVDIQAVADVMDGKGWKMERNQTPNSLHLSILPSHIPVVDDLLTDLKAATERVKGDVTLSKNGTAGVYGMIATIPDKSIVDDFLVEFFCQVYS
;
A
#
# COMPACT_ATOMS: atom_id res chain seq x y z
N GLY A 1 28.58 -17.50 -4.18
CA GLY A 1 28.36 -18.24 -2.92
C GLY A 1 27.84 -17.37 -1.79
N GLY A 2 28.23 -16.09 -1.68
CA GLY A 2 27.89 -15.22 -0.55
C GLY A 2 26.40 -15.16 -0.19
N ASN A 3 25.50 -14.99 -1.16
CA ASN A 3 24.06 -14.92 -0.88
C ASN A 3 23.51 -16.23 -0.31
N ILE A 4 23.97 -17.39 -0.81
CA ILE A 4 23.57 -18.70 -0.30
C ILE A 4 24.05 -18.87 1.15
N ALA A 5 25.29 -18.48 1.44
CA ALA A 5 25.85 -18.52 2.78
C ALA A 5 25.10 -17.55 3.73
N ALA A 6 24.79 -16.33 3.28
CA ALA A 6 24.03 -15.35 4.05
C ALA A 6 22.62 -15.84 4.38
N SER A 7 21.91 -16.43 3.40
CA SER A 7 20.60 -17.05 3.63
C SER A 7 20.68 -18.20 4.63
N TRP A 8 21.69 -19.07 4.54
CA TRP A 8 21.89 -20.15 5.50
C TRP A 8 22.15 -19.60 6.91
N VAL A 9 23.03 -18.60 7.04
CA VAL A 9 23.30 -17.94 8.33
C VAL A 9 22.02 -17.33 8.91
N ALA A 10 21.19 -16.66 8.11
CA ALA A 10 19.92 -16.09 8.57
C ALA A 10 18.97 -17.15 9.13
N ILE A 11 18.82 -18.28 8.41
CA ILE A 11 17.99 -19.41 8.85
C ILE A 11 18.48 -19.96 10.18
N ARG A 12 19.81 -20.15 10.31
CA ARG A 12 20.42 -20.70 11.54
C ARG A 12 20.37 -19.74 12.72
N ALA A 13 20.55 -18.44 12.48
CA ALA A 13 20.55 -17.42 13.52
C ALA A 13 19.14 -17.18 14.09
N LEU A 14 18.11 -17.25 13.26
CA LEU A 14 16.72 -17.12 13.72
C LEU A 14 16.23 -18.42 14.37
N GLY A 15 16.48 -19.56 13.73
CA GLY A 15 15.86 -20.82 14.13
C GLY A 15 14.33 -20.77 14.07
N GLU A 16 13.67 -21.85 14.46
CA GLU A 16 12.21 -21.95 14.48
C GLU A 16 11.57 -20.89 15.39
N ASP A 17 12.04 -20.79 16.64
CA ASP A 17 11.53 -19.83 17.62
C ASP A 17 11.63 -18.39 17.14
N GLY A 18 12.73 -18.03 16.47
CA GLY A 18 12.91 -16.70 15.89
C GLY A 18 11.89 -16.42 14.79
N TYR A 19 11.66 -17.37 13.88
CA TYR A 19 10.63 -17.23 12.85
C TYR A 19 9.22 -17.16 13.45
N MET A 20 8.90 -18.00 14.43
CA MET A 20 7.60 -18.01 15.09
C MET A 20 7.32 -16.71 15.83
N LYS A 21 8.31 -16.17 16.55
CA LYS A 21 8.21 -14.86 17.21
C LYS A 21 7.96 -13.75 16.20
N ARG A 22 8.73 -13.70 15.11
CA ARG A 22 8.57 -12.67 14.07
C ARG A 22 7.23 -12.77 13.35
N ALA A 23 6.79 -14.00 13.03
CA ALA A 23 5.48 -14.22 12.44
C ALA A 23 4.37 -13.70 13.38
N LYS A 24 4.44 -14.00 14.68
CA LYS A 24 3.50 -13.48 15.66
C LYS A 24 3.48 -11.95 15.72
N GLU A 25 4.65 -11.32 15.83
CA GLU A 25 4.78 -9.85 15.88
C GLU A 25 4.14 -9.18 14.64
N LEU A 26 4.38 -9.74 13.46
CA LEU A 26 3.80 -9.23 12.20
C LEU A 26 2.30 -9.47 12.12
N MET A 27 1.81 -10.62 12.56
CA MET A 27 0.39 -10.93 12.59
C MET A 27 -0.36 -10.01 13.55
N ASP A 28 0.18 -9.82 14.77
CA ASP A 28 -0.40 -8.91 15.77
C ASP A 28 -0.46 -7.46 15.24
N ALA A 29 0.60 -6.97 14.57
CA ALA A 29 0.60 -5.65 13.93
C ALA A 29 -0.38 -5.56 12.75
N THR A 30 -0.48 -6.61 11.95
CA THR A 30 -1.43 -6.68 10.83
C THR A 30 -2.87 -6.66 11.32
N ASP A 31 -3.19 -7.39 12.38
CA ASP A 31 -4.54 -7.42 12.95
C ASP A 31 -4.92 -6.05 13.54
N ARG A 32 -3.99 -5.38 14.22
CA ARG A 32 -4.18 -3.99 14.67
C ARG A 32 -4.44 -3.03 13.51
N LEU A 33 -3.67 -3.12 12.43
CA LEU A 33 -3.88 -2.30 11.23
C LEU A 33 -5.23 -2.59 10.57
N LYS A 34 -5.58 -3.86 10.39
CA LYS A 34 -6.86 -4.24 9.80
C LYS A 34 -8.02 -3.73 10.63
N GLU A 35 -7.94 -3.83 11.95
CA GLU A 35 -8.99 -3.33 12.85
C GLU A 35 -9.07 -1.80 12.81
N GLY A 36 -7.94 -1.10 12.87
CA GLY A 36 -7.90 0.35 12.75
C GLY A 36 -8.50 0.84 11.42
N VAL A 37 -8.18 0.19 10.30
CA VAL A 37 -8.74 0.52 8.99
C VAL A 37 -10.26 0.32 8.96
N ARG A 38 -10.79 -0.75 9.58
CA ARG A 38 -12.25 -0.98 9.66
C ARG A 38 -12.99 0.09 10.46
N GLN A 39 -12.29 0.78 11.36
CA GLN A 39 -12.86 1.86 12.18
C GLN A 39 -12.82 3.23 11.48
N ILE A 40 -12.11 3.36 10.35
CA ILE A 40 -12.08 4.59 9.56
C ILE A 40 -13.29 4.61 8.63
N GLU A 41 -14.16 5.61 8.83
CA GLU A 41 -15.33 5.80 7.98
C GLU A 41 -14.92 6.01 6.52
N GLY A 42 -15.59 5.31 5.60
CA GLY A 42 -15.34 5.42 4.16
C GLY A 42 -14.26 4.48 3.62
N LEU A 43 -13.58 3.71 4.48
CA LEU A 43 -12.64 2.66 4.07
C LEU A 43 -13.20 1.26 4.32
N LYS A 44 -12.70 0.30 3.55
CA LYS A 44 -12.92 -1.14 3.77
C LYS A 44 -11.68 -1.93 3.41
N ILE A 45 -11.55 -3.11 4.01
CA ILE A 45 -10.60 -4.12 3.56
C ILE A 45 -11.25 -4.91 2.41
N LEU A 46 -10.48 -5.17 1.36
CA LEU A 46 -10.94 -6.00 0.25
C LEU A 46 -10.74 -7.49 0.59
N GLY A 47 -11.85 -8.23 0.60
CA GLY A 47 -11.86 -9.66 0.92
C GLY A 47 -11.57 -9.96 2.39
N THR A 48 -11.09 -11.18 2.65
CA THR A 48 -10.77 -11.67 4.00
C THR A 48 -9.30 -12.12 4.06
N PRO A 49 -8.35 -11.17 4.22
CA PRO A 49 -6.93 -11.48 4.25
C PRO A 49 -6.53 -12.18 5.56
N HIS A 50 -5.88 -13.34 5.43
CA HIS A 50 -5.46 -14.18 6.55
C HIS A 50 -4.04 -13.88 7.04
N MET A 51 -3.25 -13.11 6.30
CA MET A 51 -1.83 -12.88 6.56
C MET A 51 -1.48 -11.38 6.47
N THR A 52 -0.19 -11.07 6.44
CA THR A 52 0.40 -9.72 6.47
C THR A 52 0.18 -8.88 5.20
N CYS A 53 -0.42 -9.46 4.16
CA CYS A 53 -0.71 -8.75 2.91
C CYS A 53 -2.21 -8.53 2.75
N PHE A 54 -2.63 -7.29 2.57
CA PHE A 54 -4.03 -6.94 2.36
C PHE A 54 -4.19 -5.65 1.56
N ALA A 55 -5.39 -5.43 1.02
CA ALA A 55 -5.73 -4.23 0.27
C ALA A 55 -6.84 -3.42 0.95
N ILE A 56 -6.69 -2.10 0.93
CA ILE A 56 -7.66 -1.12 1.43
C ILE A 56 -8.35 -0.50 0.22
N GLY A 57 -9.68 -0.52 0.21
CA GLY A 57 -10.50 0.15 -0.80
C GLY A 57 -11.44 1.17 -0.17
N ALA A 58 -12.11 1.94 -1.01
CA ALA A 58 -13.18 2.83 -0.59
C ALA A 58 -14.47 2.03 -0.31
N ALA A 59 -15.06 2.26 0.85
CA ALA A 59 -16.41 1.82 1.19
C ALA A 59 -17.46 2.86 0.77
N ASP A 60 -17.09 4.15 0.87
CA ASP A 60 -17.92 5.29 0.51
C ASP A 60 -17.57 5.75 -0.92
N PRO A 61 -18.55 5.91 -1.83
CA PRO A 61 -18.33 6.45 -3.18
C PRO A 61 -17.71 7.85 -3.21
N GLU A 62 -17.84 8.65 -2.15
CA GLU A 62 -17.23 9.98 -2.04
C GLU A 62 -15.73 9.93 -1.72
N VAL A 63 -15.20 8.76 -1.36
CA VAL A 63 -13.77 8.58 -1.07
C VAL A 63 -13.06 8.04 -2.31
N ASP A 64 -12.22 8.88 -2.93
CA ASP A 64 -11.25 8.41 -3.92
C ASP A 64 -9.99 7.88 -3.22
N ILE A 65 -9.84 6.55 -3.21
CA ILE A 65 -8.71 5.89 -2.57
C ILE A 65 -7.35 6.26 -3.17
N GLN A 66 -7.29 6.65 -4.45
CA GLN A 66 -6.04 7.10 -5.07
C GLN A 66 -5.67 8.51 -4.60
N ALA A 67 -6.66 9.38 -4.39
CA ALA A 67 -6.44 10.69 -3.77
C ALA A 67 -5.99 10.56 -2.31
N VAL A 68 -6.52 9.58 -1.57
CA VAL A 68 -6.04 9.27 -0.21
C VAL A 68 -4.56 8.91 -0.24
N ALA A 69 -4.13 8.10 -1.22
CA ALA A 69 -2.73 7.77 -1.39
C ALA A 69 -1.86 9.00 -1.71
N ASP A 70 -2.35 9.94 -2.51
CA ASP A 70 -1.61 11.18 -2.82
C ASP A 70 -1.42 12.05 -1.56
N VAL A 71 -2.44 12.14 -0.70
CA VAL A 71 -2.32 12.85 0.60
C VAL A 71 -1.34 12.15 1.54
N MET A 72 -1.37 10.82 1.58
CA MET A 72 -0.43 10.01 2.37
C MET A 72 1.02 10.14 1.86
N ASP A 73 1.22 10.12 0.53
CA ASP A 73 2.52 10.33 -0.11
C ASP A 73 3.11 11.70 0.25
N GLY A 74 2.27 12.74 0.35
CA GLY A 74 2.67 14.08 0.79
C GLY A 74 3.16 14.14 2.23
N LYS A 75 2.78 13.17 3.07
CA LYS A 75 3.30 12.99 4.44
C LYS A 75 4.50 12.04 4.53
N GLY A 76 4.95 11.50 3.39
CA GLY A 76 6.09 10.59 3.30
C GLY A 76 5.73 9.10 3.29
N TRP A 77 4.45 8.74 3.42
CA TRP A 77 3.99 7.36 3.31
C TRP A 77 3.91 6.94 1.86
N LYS A 78 4.80 6.07 1.39
CA LYS A 78 4.75 5.56 0.02
C LYS A 78 3.75 4.42 -0.11
N MET A 79 2.56 4.73 -0.65
CA MET A 79 1.47 3.77 -0.77
C MET A 79 1.53 3.01 -2.10
N GLU A 80 1.42 1.68 -2.04
CA GLU A 80 1.32 0.83 -3.23
C GLU A 80 -0.10 0.89 -3.79
N ARG A 81 -0.25 1.41 -5.00
CA ARG A 81 -1.54 1.62 -5.65
C ARG A 81 -1.89 0.46 -6.58
N ASN A 82 -3.03 -0.15 -6.35
CA ASN A 82 -3.61 -1.19 -7.20
C ASN A 82 -4.71 -0.60 -8.10
N GLN A 83 -4.90 -1.23 -9.24
CA GLN A 83 -6.00 -0.99 -10.18
C GLN A 83 -6.86 -2.25 -10.29
N THR A 84 -8.11 -2.10 -10.76
CA THR A 84 -9.06 -3.22 -11.00
C THR A 84 -9.30 -4.15 -9.79
N PRO A 85 -9.86 -3.65 -8.67
CA PRO A 85 -10.37 -2.30 -8.42
C PRO A 85 -9.30 -1.35 -7.83
N ASN A 86 -9.57 -0.05 -7.87
CA ASN A 86 -8.73 0.94 -7.19
C ASN A 86 -8.63 0.60 -5.70
N SER A 87 -7.41 0.43 -5.22
CA SER A 87 -7.12 0.09 -3.82
C SER A 87 -5.66 0.37 -3.47
N LEU A 88 -5.34 0.36 -2.18
CA LEU A 88 -3.97 0.45 -1.66
C LEU A 88 -3.55 -0.89 -1.12
N HIS A 89 -2.47 -1.46 -1.65
CA HIS A 89 -1.85 -2.67 -1.15
C HIS A 89 -0.94 -2.34 0.04
N LEU A 90 -0.96 -3.21 1.05
CA LEU A 90 -0.04 -3.16 2.16
C LEU A 90 0.60 -4.53 2.36
N SER A 91 1.94 -4.54 2.42
CA SER A 91 2.75 -5.68 2.84
C SER A 91 3.40 -5.37 4.19
N ILE A 92 2.89 -5.96 5.27
CA ILE A 92 3.39 -5.65 6.62
C ILE A 92 4.73 -6.35 6.86
N LEU A 93 5.77 -5.53 6.86
CA LEU A 93 7.16 -5.86 7.24
C LEU A 93 7.48 -5.41 8.68
N PRO A 94 8.57 -5.93 9.30
CA PRO A 94 8.92 -5.60 10.69
C PRO A 94 9.10 -4.10 10.97
N SER A 95 9.51 -3.32 9.97
CA SER A 95 9.66 -1.87 10.05
C SER A 95 8.35 -1.12 10.30
N HIS A 96 7.20 -1.71 10.01
CA HIS A 96 5.90 -1.07 10.20
C HIS A 96 5.37 -1.18 11.62
N ILE A 97 5.80 -2.19 12.38
CA ILE A 97 5.34 -2.45 13.76
C ILE A 97 5.35 -1.19 14.64
N PRO A 98 6.44 -0.40 14.72
CA PRO A 98 6.48 0.76 15.60
C PRO A 98 5.64 1.95 15.10
N VAL A 99 5.20 1.96 13.84
CA VAL A 99 4.52 3.10 13.21
C VAL A 99 3.07 2.80 12.83
N VAL A 100 2.51 1.69 13.31
CA VAL A 100 1.11 1.29 13.05
C VAL A 100 0.13 2.41 13.42
N ASP A 101 0.30 3.01 14.61
CA ASP A 101 -0.64 4.00 15.11
C ASP A 101 -0.52 5.34 14.37
N ASP A 102 0.71 5.74 14.00
CA ASP A 102 0.97 6.92 13.17
C ASP A 102 0.37 6.75 11.77
N LEU A 103 0.56 5.58 11.16
CA LEU A 103 -0.02 5.24 9.84
C LEU A 103 -1.56 5.33 9.89
N LEU A 104 -2.20 4.76 10.91
CA LEU A 104 -3.67 4.81 11.06
C LEU A 104 -4.18 6.23 11.28
N THR A 105 -3.47 7.02 12.09
CA THR A 105 -3.81 8.43 12.36
C THR A 105 -3.75 9.25 11.08
N ASP A 106 -2.67 9.09 10.31
CA ASP A 106 -2.50 9.81 9.06
C ASP A 106 -3.47 9.36 7.99
N LEU A 107 -3.73 8.05 7.90
CA LEU A 107 -4.68 7.47 6.95
C LEU A 107 -6.09 7.99 7.22
N LYS A 108 -6.52 8.03 8.49
CA LYS A 108 -7.82 8.59 8.88
C LYS A 108 -7.93 10.06 8.45
N ALA A 109 -6.93 10.87 8.80
CA ALA A 109 -6.91 12.29 8.43
C ALA A 109 -6.89 12.50 6.90
N ALA A 110 -6.21 11.63 6.16
CA ALA A 110 -6.20 11.67 4.70
C ALA A 110 -7.58 11.33 4.10
N THR A 111 -8.26 10.31 4.63
CA THR A 111 -9.63 9.96 4.21
C THR A 111 -10.62 11.08 4.48
N GLU A 112 -10.58 11.68 5.68
CA GLU A 112 -11.44 12.82 6.03
C GLU A 112 -11.19 14.02 5.12
N ARG A 113 -9.92 14.32 4.80
CA ARG A 113 -9.56 15.41 3.91
C ARG A 113 -10.07 15.19 2.49
N VAL A 114 -9.95 13.98 1.94
CA VAL A 114 -10.43 13.66 0.59
C VAL A 114 -11.95 13.74 0.53
N LYS A 115 -12.66 13.25 1.55
CA LYS A 115 -14.12 13.36 1.65
C LYS A 115 -14.58 14.83 1.72
N GLY A 116 -13.81 15.70 2.37
CA GLY A 116 -14.09 17.13 2.47
C GLY A 116 -13.69 17.99 1.26
N ASP A 117 -12.85 17.48 0.36
CA ASP A 117 -12.33 18.23 -0.79
C ASP A 117 -12.25 17.37 -2.06
N VAL A 118 -13.35 17.40 -2.82
CA VAL A 118 -13.53 16.67 -4.09
C VAL A 118 -12.53 17.10 -5.18
N THR A 119 -11.82 18.23 -5.01
CA THR A 119 -10.81 18.66 -5.98
C THR A 119 -9.54 17.79 -5.93
N LEU A 120 -9.28 17.13 -4.80
CA LEU A 120 -8.13 16.25 -4.62
C LEU A 120 -8.21 14.99 -5.49
N SER A 121 -9.41 14.50 -5.79
CA SER A 121 -9.64 13.38 -6.72
C SER A 121 -9.30 13.71 -8.18
N LYS A 122 -9.11 15.00 -8.51
CA LYS A 122 -8.82 15.46 -9.88
C LYS A 122 -7.36 15.86 -10.10
N ASN A 123 -6.56 15.93 -9.03
CA ASN A 123 -5.20 16.44 -9.05
C ASN A 123 -4.22 15.37 -8.54
N GLY A 124 -2.96 15.41 -9.00
CA GLY A 124 -1.90 14.50 -8.54
C GLY A 124 -1.76 13.21 -9.36
N THR A 125 -1.05 12.23 -8.80
CA THR A 125 -0.84 10.91 -9.41
C THR A 125 -2.15 10.14 -9.54
N ALA A 126 -3.17 10.42 -8.72
CA ALA A 126 -4.52 9.88 -8.87
C ALA A 126 -5.11 10.14 -10.26
N GLY A 127 -4.91 11.35 -10.82
CA GLY A 127 -5.32 11.68 -12.18
C GLY A 127 -4.59 10.87 -13.25
N VAL A 128 -3.28 10.64 -13.06
CA VAL A 128 -2.46 9.84 -13.99
C VAL A 128 -2.84 8.36 -13.94
N TYR A 129 -2.99 7.78 -12.74
CA TYR A 129 -3.42 6.39 -12.56
C TYR A 129 -4.87 6.17 -13.05
N GLY A 130 -5.75 7.14 -12.82
CA GLY A 130 -7.11 7.14 -13.37
C GLY A 130 -7.11 7.16 -14.90
N MET A 131 -6.28 8.01 -15.52
CA MET A 131 -6.13 8.02 -16.98
C MET A 131 -5.59 6.70 -17.51
N ILE A 132 -4.50 6.15 -16.95
CA ILE A 132 -3.93 4.86 -17.37
C ILE A 132 -4.96 3.72 -17.28
N ALA A 133 -5.76 3.67 -16.21
CA ALA A 133 -6.81 2.66 -16.05
C ALA A 133 -7.92 2.76 -17.13
N THR A 134 -8.05 3.92 -17.78
CA THR A 134 -9.08 4.20 -18.79
C THR A 134 -8.56 4.18 -20.24
N ILE A 135 -7.24 4.07 -20.47
CA ILE A 135 -6.67 3.99 -21.82
C ILE A 135 -7.07 2.65 -22.46
N PRO A 136 -7.81 2.67 -23.59
CA PRO A 136 -8.29 1.44 -24.23
C PRO A 136 -7.17 0.65 -24.92
N ASP A 137 -6.11 1.34 -25.36
CA ASP A 137 -5.02 0.77 -26.15
C ASP A 137 -3.75 0.59 -25.32
N LYS A 138 -3.43 -0.67 -25.03
CA LYS A 138 -2.26 -1.04 -24.22
C LYS A 138 -0.93 -0.76 -24.91
N SER A 139 -0.89 -0.54 -26.23
CA SER A 139 0.34 -0.26 -26.98
C SER A 139 1.03 1.04 -26.54
N ILE A 140 0.25 2.03 -26.09
CA ILE A 140 0.77 3.31 -25.56
C ILE A 140 1.52 3.10 -24.24
N VAL A 141 1.10 2.11 -23.45
CA VAL A 141 1.79 1.75 -22.19
C VAL A 141 3.13 1.09 -22.49
N ASP A 142 3.19 0.22 -23.51
CA ASP A 142 4.42 -0.47 -23.90
C ASP A 142 5.51 0.51 -24.35
N ASP A 143 5.17 1.50 -25.18
CA ASP A 143 6.12 2.52 -25.66
C ASP A 143 6.67 3.38 -24.50
N PHE A 144 5.79 3.80 -23.58
CA PHE A 144 6.21 4.52 -22.38
C PHE A 144 7.16 3.70 -21.50
N LEU A 145 6.89 2.40 -21.33
CA LEU A 145 7.76 1.51 -20.55
C LEU A 145 9.15 1.37 -21.19
N VAL A 146 9.23 1.22 -22.52
CA VAL A 146 10.50 1.15 -23.25
C VAL A 146 11.32 2.43 -23.04
N GLU A 147 10.68 3.60 -23.17
CA GLU A 147 11.35 4.88 -22.98
C GLU A 147 11.84 5.08 -21.54
N PHE A 148 11.03 4.71 -20.54
CA PHE A 148 11.42 4.73 -19.14
C PHE A 148 12.64 3.83 -18.88
N PHE A 149 12.67 2.61 -19.42
CA PHE A 149 13.84 1.73 -19.29
C PHE A 149 15.08 2.34 -19.94
N CYS A 150 14.95 2.95 -21.12
CA CYS A 150 16.07 3.64 -21.76
C CYS A 150 16.67 4.74 -20.87
N GLN A 151 15.84 5.50 -20.15
CA GLN A 151 16.31 6.53 -19.21
C GLN A 151 17.03 5.96 -17.98
N VAL A 152 16.64 4.79 -17.49
CA VAL A 152 17.30 4.15 -16.33
C VAL A 152 18.71 3.66 -16.68
N TYR A 153 18.92 3.28 -17.95
CA TYR A 153 20.21 2.75 -18.45
C TYR A 153 21.07 3.77 -19.20
N SER A 154 20.66 5.03 -19.28
CA SER A 154 21.44 6.15 -19.84
C SER A 154 22.24 6.88 -18.77
#